data_AF-A0A7W1H6R2-F1
#
_entry.id   AF-A0A7W1H6R2-F1
#
_cell.length_a   1.000
_cell.length_b   1.000
_cell.length_c   1.000
_cell.angle_alpha   90.00
_cell.angle_beta   90.00
_cell.angle_gamma   90.00
#
_symmetry.space_group_name_H-M   'P 1'
#
loop_
_entity.id
_entity.type
_entity.pdbx_description
1 polymer ?
#
loop_
_entity_poly.entity_id
_entity_poly.type
_entity_poly.pdbx_seq_one_letter_code
_entity_poly.pdbx_strand_id
1 'polypeptide(L)'
;MNTYPTPYADVNSVLLELLPGVQNILGSHFVGMYLYGSLANGDFDQDSDVDFVVVTDNEISADLFLALRALHVQIATLDSWCATQLDGSYIFAARAEALRPRLEKP
;
A
#
# COMPACT_ATOMS: atom_id res chain seq x y z
N MET A 1 -15.95 0.70 18.55
CA MET A 1 -14.60 0.73 17.95
C MET A 1 -14.75 0.16 16.56
N ASN A 2 -14.43 0.91 15.51
CA ASN A 2 -14.46 0.36 14.16
C ASN A 2 -13.29 -0.63 14.04
N THR A 3 -13.57 -1.91 13.81
CA THR A 3 -12.57 -2.99 13.77
C THR A 3 -11.78 -3.03 12.45
N TYR A 4 -11.98 -2.05 11.58
CA TYR A 4 -11.46 -2.01 10.21
C TYR A 4 -10.78 -0.67 9.89
N PRO A 5 -9.78 -0.66 8.99
CA PRO A 5 -8.98 0.53 8.69
C PRO A 5 -9.77 1.62 7.95
N THR A 6 -10.84 1.27 7.23
CA THR A 6 -11.69 2.23 6.49
C THR A 6 -13.18 1.98 6.78
N PRO A 7 -14.08 2.93 6.50
CA PRO A 7 -15.53 2.68 6.55
C PRO A 7 -16.07 1.86 5.36
N TYR A 8 -15.25 1.59 4.34
CA TYR A 8 -15.66 0.94 3.10
C TYR A 8 -15.38 -0.57 3.16
N ALA A 9 -16.43 -1.39 3.15
CA ALA A 9 -16.32 -2.85 3.29
C ALA A 9 -15.46 -3.49 2.19
N ASP A 10 -15.69 -3.09 0.93
CA ASP A 10 -14.99 -3.63 -0.24
C ASP A 10 -13.50 -3.28 -0.24
N VAL A 11 -13.15 -2.07 0.23
CA VAL A 11 -11.75 -1.67 0.41
C VAL A 11 -11.12 -2.52 1.51
N ASN A 12 -11.83 -2.71 2.63
CA ASN A 12 -11.32 -3.53 3.72
C ASN A 12 -11.11 -4.99 3.31
N SER A 13 -11.95 -5.58 2.45
CA SER A 13 -11.73 -6.95 1.97
C SER A 13 -10.48 -7.07 1.12
N VAL A 14 -10.19 -6.07 0.27
CA VAL A 14 -8.94 -6.04 -0.51
C VAL A 14 -7.73 -5.85 0.40
N LEU A 15 -7.81 -4.96 1.39
CA LEU A 15 -6.71 -4.71 2.34
C LEU A 15 -6.41 -5.92 3.23
N LEU A 16 -7.42 -6.74 3.54
CA LEU A 16 -7.26 -7.99 4.28
C LEU A 16 -6.47 -9.05 3.51
N GLU A 17 -6.40 -8.97 2.19
CA GLU A 17 -5.55 -9.83 1.34
C GLU A 17 -4.19 -9.16 1.07
N LEU A 18 -4.20 -7.85 0.78
CA LEU A 18 -2.99 -7.10 0.42
C LEU A 18 -1.97 -7.05 1.56
N LEU A 19 -2.38 -6.64 2.77
CA LEU A 19 -1.44 -6.43 3.87
C LEU A 19 -0.73 -7.73 4.29
N PRO A 20 -1.44 -8.85 4.57
CA PRO A 20 -0.76 -10.09 4.92
C PRO A 20 0.10 -10.64 3.79
N GLY A 21 -0.35 -10.53 2.53
CA GLY A 21 0.42 -10.96 1.37
C GLY A 21 1.75 -10.19 1.24
N VAL A 22 1.69 -8.86 1.37
CA VAL A 22 2.88 -8.00 1.35
C VAL A 22 3.82 -8.31 2.51
N GLN A 23 3.29 -8.48 3.72
CA GLN A 23 4.08 -8.85 4.91
C GLN A 23 4.79 -10.19 4.72
N ASN A 24 4.10 -11.19 4.17
CA ASN A 24 4.66 -12.51 3.94
C ASN A 24 5.77 -12.50 2.87
N ILE A 25 5.58 -11.74 1.79
CA ILE A 25 6.56 -11.63 0.70
C ILE A 25 7.81 -10.87 1.15
N LEU A 26 7.62 -9.72 1.82
CA LEU A 26 8.74 -8.86 2.21
C LEU A 26 9.45 -9.36 3.48
N GLY A 27 8.76 -10.07 4.37
CA GLY A 27 9.32 -10.56 5.62
C GLY A 27 9.96 -9.44 6.43
N SER A 28 11.25 -9.58 6.76
CA SER A 28 12.01 -8.56 7.51
C SER A 28 12.19 -7.24 6.78
N HIS A 29 11.96 -7.20 5.45
CA HIS A 29 12.01 -5.95 4.70
C HIS A 29 10.79 -5.06 4.91
N PHE A 30 9.68 -5.60 5.45
CA PHE A 30 8.46 -4.82 5.68
C PHE A 30 8.63 -3.89 6.90
N VAL A 31 8.54 -2.58 6.68
CA VAL A 31 8.54 -1.58 7.77
C VAL A 31 7.12 -1.15 8.09
N GLY A 32 6.31 -0.89 7.06
CA GLY A 32 4.91 -0.48 7.24
C GLY A 32 4.18 -0.28 5.93
N MET A 33 2.85 -0.24 6.01
CA MET A 33 1.96 0.10 4.91
C MET A 33 1.01 1.20 5.35
N TYR A 34 0.83 2.22 4.53
CA TYR A 34 0.04 3.40 4.85
C TYR A 34 -0.93 3.68 3.71
N LEU A 35 -2.18 3.99 4.06
CA LEU A 35 -3.16 4.52 3.11
C LEU A 35 -2.97 6.03 3.01
N TYR A 36 -3.12 6.56 1.80
CA TYR A 36 -3.06 8.00 1.55
C TYR A 36 -4.14 8.40 0.55
N GLY A 37 -4.01 9.57 -0.07
CA GLY A 37 -4.93 10.03 -1.10
C GLY A 37 -6.34 10.30 -0.58
N SER A 38 -7.34 10.03 -1.42
CA SER A 38 -8.75 10.34 -1.14
C SER A 38 -9.28 9.57 0.08
N LEU A 39 -8.79 8.36 0.36
CA LEU A 39 -9.12 7.59 1.58
C LEU A 39 -8.72 8.32 2.86
N ALA A 40 -7.55 8.96 2.86
CA ALA A 40 -7.05 9.69 4.03
C ALA A 40 -7.66 11.10 4.16
N ASN A 41 -8.05 11.71 3.04
CA ASN A 41 -8.56 13.08 3.00
C ASN A 41 -10.09 13.18 3.14
N GLY A 42 -10.82 12.07 3.02
CA GLY A 42 -12.28 12.02 3.17
C GLY A 42 -13.07 12.23 1.87
N ASP A 43 -12.38 12.25 0.73
CA ASP A 43 -12.97 12.46 -0.60
C ASP A 43 -13.06 11.15 -1.41
N PHE A 44 -13.03 9.98 -0.76
CA PHE A 44 -13.06 8.68 -1.43
C PHE A 44 -14.49 8.28 -1.86
N ASP A 45 -14.61 7.90 -3.13
CA ASP A 45 -15.84 7.41 -3.77
C ASP A 45 -15.60 6.15 -4.64
N GLN A 46 -16.58 5.78 -5.49
CA GLN A 46 -16.54 4.55 -6.30
C GLN A 46 -15.64 4.65 -7.54
N ASP A 47 -15.23 5.86 -7.91
CA ASP A 47 -14.33 6.11 -9.04
C ASP A 47 -12.89 6.39 -8.56
N SER A 48 -12.67 6.32 -7.24
CA SER A 48 -11.40 6.59 -6.58
C SER A 48 -10.53 5.34 -6.49
N ASP A 49 -9.25 5.51 -6.80
CA ASP A 49 -8.22 4.50 -6.53
C ASP A 49 -7.98 4.33 -5.02
N VAL A 50 -7.60 3.11 -4.63
CA VAL A 50 -7.12 2.78 -3.29
C VAL A 50 -5.61 3.02 -3.24
N ASP A 51 -5.26 4.23 -2.82
CA ASP A 51 -3.88 4.70 -2.70
C ASP A 51 -3.17 4.09 -1.47
N PHE A 52 -2.07 3.39 -1.69
CA PHE A 52 -1.22 2.88 -0.60
C PHE A 52 0.29 3.00 -0.88
N VAL A 53 1.07 3.16 0.18
CA VAL A 53 2.53 3.12 0.13
C VAL A 53 3.05 2.08 1.09
N VAL A 54 3.97 1.24 0.62
CA VAL A 54 4.71 0.28 1.43
C VAL A 54 6.12 0.79 1.62
N VAL A 55 6.52 0.93 2.89
CA VAL A 55 7.87 1.31 3.26
C VAL A 55 8.68 0.04 3.53
N THR A 56 9.84 -0.04 2.90
CA THR A 56 10.83 -1.10 3.13
C THR A 56 12.09 -0.56 3.81
N ASP A 57 12.83 -1.43 4.46
CA ASP A 57 14.10 -1.08 5.08
C ASP A 57 15.20 -0.78 4.03
N ASN A 58 15.15 -1.49 2.90
CA ASN A 58 16.11 -1.43 1.79
C ASN A 58 15.41 -1.60 0.44
N GLU A 59 16.16 -1.43 -0.65
CA GLU A 59 15.69 -1.67 -2.01
C GLU A 59 15.20 -3.12 -2.18
N ILE A 60 14.04 -3.30 -2.82
CA ILE A 60 13.49 -4.63 -3.08
C ILE A 60 14.26 -5.31 -4.22
N SER A 61 14.56 -6.59 -4.06
CA SER A 61 15.17 -7.38 -5.13
C SER A 61 14.17 -7.63 -6.28
N ALA A 62 14.70 -8.03 -7.44
CA ALA A 62 13.87 -8.41 -8.58
C ALA A 62 12.91 -9.57 -8.25
N ASP A 63 13.35 -10.54 -7.46
CA ASP A 63 12.51 -11.69 -7.06
C ASP A 63 11.36 -11.26 -6.15
N LEU A 64 11.62 -10.37 -5.19
CA LEU A 64 10.58 -9.80 -4.33
C LEU A 64 9.59 -8.97 -5.15
N PHE A 65 10.08 -8.17 -6.11
CA PHE A 65 9.22 -7.42 -7.02
C PHE A 65 8.31 -8.35 -7.84
N LEU A 66 8.84 -9.45 -8.38
CA LEU A 66 8.04 -10.43 -9.12
C LEU A 66 6.98 -11.10 -8.25
N ALA A 67 7.31 -11.43 -6.99
CA ALA A 67 6.36 -11.98 -6.04
C ALA A 67 5.26 -10.98 -5.69
N LEU A 68 5.60 -9.71 -5.43
CA LEU A 68 4.63 -8.63 -5.18
C LEU A 68 3.71 -8.44 -6.40
N ARG A 69 4.27 -8.43 -7.62
CA ARG A 69 3.46 -8.35 -8.84
C ARG A 69 2.48 -9.52 -8.96
N ALA A 70 2.90 -10.74 -8.62
CA ALA A 70 2.01 -11.90 -8.63
C ALA A 70 0.89 -11.78 -7.60
N LEU A 71 1.17 -11.25 -6.40
CA LEU A 71 0.16 -10.92 -5.41
C LEU A 71 -0.85 -9.90 -5.95
N HIS A 72 -0.40 -8.81 -6.58
CA HIS A 72 -1.29 -7.81 -7.16
C HIS A 72 -2.20 -8.38 -8.25
N VAL A 73 -1.67 -9.26 -9.11
CA VAL A 73 -2.47 -9.98 -10.12
C VAL A 73 -3.51 -10.89 -9.45
N GLN A 74 -3.16 -11.56 -8.35
CA GLN A 74 -4.11 -12.38 -7.60
C GLN A 74 -5.21 -11.53 -6.96
N ILE A 75 -4.86 -10.38 -6.37
CA ILE A 75 -5.84 -9.48 -5.75
C ILE A 75 -6.82 -8.95 -6.79
N ALA A 76 -6.35 -8.63 -7.99
CA ALA A 76 -7.19 -8.18 -9.10
C ALA A 76 -8.27 -9.20 -9.55
N THR A 77 -8.24 -10.45 -9.05
CA THR A 77 -9.30 -11.45 -9.32
C THR A 77 -10.35 -11.56 -8.22
N LEU A 78 -10.22 -10.81 -7.13
CA LEU A 78 -11.21 -10.79 -6.05
C LEU A 78 -12.54 -10.21 -6.54
N ASP A 79 -13.63 -10.70 -5.96
CA ASP A 79 -14.99 -10.20 -6.20
C ASP A 79 -15.23 -8.89 -5.44
N SER A 80 -14.51 -7.84 -5.84
CA SER A 80 -14.60 -6.48 -5.31
C SER A 80 -14.28 -5.47 -6.39
N TRP A 81 -15.06 -4.39 -6.47
CA TRP A 81 -14.89 -3.37 -7.50
C TRP A 81 -13.54 -2.64 -7.40
N CYS A 82 -12.99 -2.48 -6.20
CA CYS A 82 -11.72 -1.79 -5.97
C CYS A 82 -10.51 -2.72 -6.10
N ALA A 83 -10.71 -4.02 -6.35
CA ALA A 83 -9.64 -5.00 -6.55
C ALA A 83 -8.72 -4.64 -7.74
N THR A 84 -9.26 -3.95 -8.75
CA THR A 84 -8.52 -3.47 -9.92
C THR A 84 -8.14 -1.99 -9.85
N GLN A 85 -8.47 -1.30 -8.76
CA GLN A 85 -8.22 0.14 -8.54
C GLN A 85 -7.15 0.35 -7.46
N LEU A 86 -6.15 -0.53 -7.39
CA LEU A 86 -5.03 -0.36 -6.48
C LEU A 86 -3.95 0.52 -7.12
N ASP A 87 -3.62 1.65 -6.48
CA ASP A 87 -2.44 2.44 -6.82
C ASP A 87 -1.41 2.39 -5.68
N GLY A 88 -0.25 1.81 -5.98
CA GLY A 88 0.69 1.31 -5.00
C GLY A 88 2.13 1.69 -5.28
N SER A 89 2.81 2.26 -4.29
CA SER A 89 4.26 2.52 -4.34
C SER A 89 5.03 1.75 -3.27
N TYR A 90 6.18 1.18 -3.65
CA TYR A 90 7.13 0.54 -2.74
C TYR A 90 8.38 1.42 -2.65
N ILE A 91 8.63 2.01 -1.48
CA ILE A 91 9.75 2.92 -1.26
C ILE A 91 10.62 2.41 -0.12
N PHE A 92 11.94 2.51 -0.27
CA PHE A 92 12.85 2.20 0.82
C PHE A 92 13.20 3.46 1.62
N ALA A 93 13.33 3.31 2.93
CA ALA A 93 13.43 4.44 3.87
C ALA A 93 14.59 5.41 3.56
N ALA A 94 15.76 4.90 3.14
CA ALA A 94 16.90 5.74 2.79
C ALA A 94 16.62 6.64 1.55
N ARG A 95 15.76 6.21 0.61
CA ARG A 95 15.36 7.05 -0.52
C ARG A 95 14.40 8.16 -0.10
N ALA A 96 13.50 7.88 0.83
CA ALA A 96 12.57 8.86 1.36
C ALA A 96 13.30 9.98 2.13
N GLU A 97 14.29 9.62 2.95
CA GLU A 97 15.10 10.60 3.69
C GLU A 97 15.93 11.50 2.74
N ALA A 98 16.43 10.96 1.62
CA ALA A 98 17.16 11.74 0.62
C ALA A 98 16.31 12.80 -0.11
N LEU A 99 14.98 12.63 -0.13
CA LEU A 99 14.03 13.56 -0.73
C LEU A 99 13.45 14.57 0.27
N ARG A 100 13.85 14.48 1.55
CA ARG A 100 13.35 15.41 2.57
C ARG A 100 13.81 16.82 2.22
N PRO A 101 12.89 17.79 2.06
CA PRO A 101 13.28 19.18 1.93
C PRO A 101 14.14 19.53 3.13
N ARG A 102 15.31 20.15 2.89
CA ARG A 102 16.05 20.80 3.97
C ARG A 102 15.17 21.94 4.45
N LEU A 103 14.39 21.68 5.49
CA LEU A 103 13.77 22.74 6.27
C LEU A 103 14.92 23.48 6.94
N GLU A 104 15.44 24.51 6.27
CA GLU A 104 16.29 25.49 6.92
C GLU A 104 15.46 26.08 8.06
N LYS A 105 15.96 25.91 9.30
CA LYS A 105 15.34 26.57 10.45
C LYS A 105 15.43 28.09 10.23
N PRO A 106 14.36 28.85 10.52
CA PRO A 106 14.43 30.30 10.46
C PRO A 106 15.45 30.88 11.46
#